data_AF-A0A7Y4ZFY1-F1
#
_entry.id   AF-A0A7Y4ZFY1-F1
#
_cell.length_a   1.000
_cell.length_b   1.000
_cell.length_c   1.000
_cell.angle_alpha   90.00
_cell.angle_beta   90.00
_cell.angle_gamma   90.00
#
_symmetry.space_group_name_H-M   'P 1'
#
loop_
_entity.id
_entity.type
_entity.pdbx_description
1 polymer ?
#
loop_
_entity_poly.entity_id
_entity_poly.type
_entity_poly.pdbx_seq_one_letter_code
_entity_poly.pdbx_strand_id
1 'polypeptide(L)'
;MLFPHVRPSWILAEDEDWIFVDKPPFVPSQASDPKVPDDIVARLAAYLAERDGGTPYLGVHQRLDLPTSGVLVFAKRREANAGLAQAFEKRKVEKTYLALVSSFRGSPGSRHTLRDTLAKGDGGAMRVVSGRAAQAGQLAVTHVTVGKKGADGVLLELSLETGRTHQARVQLAHAGSPIVGDPMYGGAPASRLFLHAASLSLPHPKTGAVTKVSAPVPKDFNREAEGRVYDDGPRLRRTLEVAIDRRYALGRLRENETNAFRLVNEGGDALPRLAVDLYAGFAVAQFYEDALWTPAREERVLDALLALGIRGIYKKVRPRQANELVDPRTDRWAPKDPVRGEAAPDPLPILENGIAFSARLGDGLSTGIFLDQRENRARVMASSGGKSVLNLFAYACAFTVA
;
A
#
# COMPACT_ATOMS: atom_id res chain seq x y z
N MET A 1 -6.29 7.80 15.48
CA MET A 1 -7.18 7.25 14.43
C MET A 1 -6.39 6.24 13.62
N LEU A 2 -6.91 5.02 13.43
CA LEU A 2 -6.18 3.92 12.77
C LEU A 2 -5.93 4.17 11.27
N PHE A 3 -6.84 4.86 10.59
CA PHE A 3 -6.78 5.15 9.15
C PHE A 3 -6.72 6.65 8.89
N PRO A 4 -5.56 7.30 9.10
CA PRO A 4 -5.44 8.72 8.79
C PRO A 4 -5.65 8.94 7.29
N HIS A 5 -6.33 10.05 6.95
CA HIS A 5 -6.47 10.52 5.57
C HIS A 5 -5.09 10.67 4.91
N VAL A 6 -4.28 11.56 5.47
CA VAL A 6 -2.87 11.75 5.15
C VAL A 6 -2.13 11.93 6.47
N ARG A 7 -0.96 11.31 6.60
CA ARG A 7 -0.09 11.55 7.76
C ARG A 7 0.57 12.91 7.59
N PRO A 8 0.64 13.79 8.60
CA PRO A 8 1.33 15.07 8.48
C PRO A 8 2.78 14.92 7.98
N SER A 9 3.45 13.82 8.37
CA SER A 9 4.80 13.48 7.90
C SER A 9 4.91 13.19 6.41
N TRP A 10 3.80 13.00 5.69
CA TRP A 10 3.80 12.87 4.24
C TRP A 10 3.80 14.21 3.54
N ILE A 11 3.43 15.32 4.21
CA ILE A 11 3.53 16.64 3.60
C ILE A 11 5.00 17.06 3.62
N LEU A 12 5.61 17.12 2.43
CA LEU A 12 7.02 17.41 2.26
C LEU A 12 7.29 18.92 2.23
N ALA A 13 6.40 19.66 1.58
CA ALA A 13 6.41 21.11 1.46
C ALA A 13 5.00 21.58 1.08
N GLU A 14 4.62 22.76 1.54
CA GLU A 14 3.29 23.33 1.28
C GLU A 14 3.36 24.85 1.33
N ASP A 15 2.64 25.52 0.43
CA ASP A 15 2.30 26.93 0.54
C ASP A 15 0.85 27.18 0.08
N GLU A 16 0.53 28.42 -0.33
CA GLU A 16 -0.79 28.77 -0.83
C GLU A 16 -1.11 28.13 -2.19
N ASP A 17 -0.13 27.94 -3.06
CA ASP A 17 -0.32 27.57 -4.46
C ASP A 17 -0.17 26.08 -4.72
N TRP A 18 0.69 25.40 -3.94
CA TRP A 18 0.95 23.98 -4.11
C TRP A 18 1.13 23.21 -2.80
N ILE A 19 1.11 21.90 -2.93
CA ILE A 19 1.45 20.97 -1.86
C ILE A 19 2.19 19.77 -2.44
N PHE A 20 3.31 19.43 -1.80
CA PHE A 20 4.10 18.25 -2.12
C PHE A 20 3.87 17.18 -1.07
N VAL A 21 3.68 15.94 -1.52
CA VAL A 21 3.46 14.80 -0.64
C VAL A 21 4.37 13.63 -0.98
N ASP A 22 4.83 12.88 0.03
CA ASP A 22 5.48 11.58 -0.13
C ASP A 22 4.40 10.50 -0.26
N LYS A 23 4.11 10.08 -1.51
CA LYS A 23 3.13 9.03 -1.76
C LYS A 23 3.69 7.68 -1.28
N PRO A 24 3.03 6.96 -0.36
CA PRO A 24 3.45 5.61 0.00
C PRO A 24 3.27 4.65 -1.19
N PRO A 25 4.00 3.52 -1.23
CA PRO A 25 3.74 2.47 -2.20
C PRO A 25 2.36 1.84 -1.94
N PHE A 26 1.72 1.32 -3.00
CA PHE A 26 0.41 0.66 -2.98
C PHE A 26 -0.80 1.55 -2.67
N VAL A 27 -0.61 2.87 -2.60
CA VAL A 27 -1.70 3.84 -2.70
C VAL A 27 -1.69 4.41 -4.12
N PRO A 28 -2.78 4.30 -4.89
CA PRO A 28 -2.82 4.83 -6.24
C PRO A 28 -2.76 6.36 -6.22
N SER A 29 -2.21 6.94 -7.29
CA SER A 29 -2.25 8.40 -7.44
C SER A 29 -3.68 8.90 -7.71
N GLN A 30 -4.47 8.11 -8.44
CA GLN A 30 -5.89 8.31 -8.69
C GLN A 30 -6.54 6.92 -8.79
N ALA A 31 -7.70 6.74 -8.18
CA ALA A 31 -8.42 5.49 -8.13
C ALA A 31 -8.91 5.11 -9.53
N SER A 32 -8.95 3.80 -9.81
CA SER A 32 -9.53 3.28 -11.05
C SER A 32 -11.05 3.37 -11.06
N ASP A 33 -11.68 3.26 -9.89
CA ASP A 33 -13.12 3.45 -9.70
C ASP A 33 -13.38 4.77 -8.92
N PRO A 34 -13.93 5.80 -9.58
CA PRO A 34 -14.26 7.07 -8.94
C PRO A 34 -15.34 6.97 -7.85
N LYS A 35 -16.12 5.87 -7.79
CA LYS A 35 -17.22 5.73 -6.82
C LYS A 35 -16.76 5.37 -5.42
N VAL A 36 -15.59 4.74 -5.29
CA VAL A 36 -14.99 4.36 -4.00
C VAL A 36 -13.51 4.74 -4.04
N PRO A 37 -13.19 6.05 -4.06
CA PRO A 37 -11.84 6.50 -4.35
C PRO A 37 -10.91 6.25 -3.16
N ASP A 38 -10.09 5.21 -3.24
CA ASP A 38 -8.97 5.00 -2.33
C ASP A 38 -7.65 5.37 -3.00
N ASP A 39 -7.43 6.68 -3.14
CA ASP A 39 -6.22 7.24 -3.74
C ASP A 39 -5.67 8.40 -2.92
N ILE A 40 -4.45 8.83 -3.24
CA ILE A 40 -3.78 9.93 -2.55
C ILE A 40 -4.51 11.27 -2.70
N VAL A 41 -5.28 11.49 -3.78
CA VAL A 41 -6.00 12.74 -4.03
C VAL A 41 -7.20 12.86 -3.10
N ALA A 42 -8.03 11.81 -3.03
CA ALA A 42 -9.19 11.75 -2.15
C ALA A 42 -8.77 11.79 -0.67
N ARG A 43 -7.70 11.05 -0.33
CA ARG A 43 -7.07 11.09 0.99
C ARG A 43 -6.58 12.49 1.34
N LEU A 44 -5.85 13.16 0.46
CA LEU A 44 -5.34 14.51 0.71
C LEU A 44 -6.47 15.54 0.79
N ALA A 45 -7.49 15.42 -0.07
CA ALA A 45 -8.66 16.30 -0.03
C ALA A 45 -9.40 16.19 1.30
N ALA A 46 -9.62 14.97 1.80
CA ALA A 46 -10.27 14.77 3.09
C ALA A 46 -9.42 15.32 4.26
N TYR A 47 -8.10 15.12 4.22
CA TYR A 47 -7.18 15.70 5.21
C TYR A 47 -7.24 17.23 5.24
N LEU A 48 -7.20 17.88 4.05
CA LEU A 48 -7.24 19.34 3.96
C LEU A 48 -8.63 19.90 4.31
N ALA A 49 -9.72 19.21 3.96
CA ALA A 49 -11.07 19.61 4.36
C ALA A 49 -11.25 19.59 5.88
N GLU A 50 -10.69 18.58 6.56
CA GLU A 50 -10.71 18.48 8.02
C GLU A 50 -9.80 19.53 8.67
N ARG A 51 -8.61 19.79 8.10
CA ARG A 51 -7.64 20.73 8.65
C ARG A 51 -8.02 22.20 8.44
N ASP A 52 -8.47 22.55 7.24
CA ASP A 52 -8.64 23.94 6.78
C ASP A 52 -10.11 24.33 6.57
N GLY A 53 -11.03 23.35 6.53
CA GLY A 53 -12.45 23.57 6.22
C GLY A 53 -12.75 23.69 4.73
N GLY A 54 -14.00 23.37 4.36
CA GLY A 54 -14.48 23.46 2.98
C GLY A 54 -13.97 22.35 2.06
N THR A 55 -14.29 22.47 0.77
CA THR A 55 -13.85 21.50 -0.26
C THR A 55 -12.57 22.00 -0.91
N PRO A 56 -11.41 21.36 -0.66
CA PRO A 56 -10.14 21.81 -1.24
C PRO A 56 -10.10 21.56 -2.75
N TYR A 57 -9.40 22.43 -3.46
CA TYR A 57 -9.02 22.20 -4.85
C TYR A 57 -7.67 21.48 -4.91
N LEU A 58 -7.59 20.38 -5.67
CA LEU A 58 -6.34 19.65 -5.92
C LEU A 58 -6.19 19.41 -7.42
N GLY A 59 -5.34 20.22 -8.07
CA GLY A 59 -4.96 20.05 -9.47
C GLY A 59 -3.89 18.97 -9.64
N VAL A 60 -4.15 17.98 -10.49
CA VAL A 60 -3.27 16.82 -10.71
C VAL A 60 -2.58 16.91 -12.07
N HIS A 61 -1.25 17.03 -12.07
CA HIS A 61 -0.43 17.11 -13.30
C HIS A 61 0.57 15.97 -13.46
N GLN A 62 0.61 15.05 -12.49
CA GLN A 62 1.46 13.88 -12.53
C GLN A 62 0.85 12.72 -11.76
N ARG A 63 1.31 11.52 -12.09
CA ARG A 63 0.93 10.28 -11.43
C ARG A 63 2.16 9.40 -11.27
N LEU A 64 2.15 8.62 -10.20
CA LEU A 64 3.04 7.50 -9.96
C LEU A 64 2.22 6.20 -10.05
N ASP A 65 2.85 5.13 -10.54
CA ASP A 65 2.23 3.80 -10.55
C ASP A 65 1.85 3.39 -9.12
N LEU A 66 0.85 2.52 -8.99
CA LEU A 66 0.36 2.01 -7.70
C LEU A 66 1.51 1.57 -6.77
N PRO A 67 2.46 0.70 -7.17
CA PRO A 67 3.53 0.24 -6.28
C PRO A 67 4.71 1.22 -6.14
N THR A 68 4.78 2.30 -6.93
CA THR A 68 5.85 3.30 -6.85
C THR A 68 5.61 4.22 -5.65
N SER A 69 6.66 4.60 -4.93
CA SER A 69 6.58 5.56 -3.81
C SER A 69 7.21 6.90 -4.17
N GLY A 70 7.04 7.94 -3.35
CA GLY A 70 7.80 9.18 -3.45
C GLY A 70 7.00 10.41 -3.83
N VAL A 71 7.71 11.47 -4.19
CA VAL A 71 7.17 12.83 -4.28
C VAL A 71 6.06 12.99 -5.34
N LEU A 72 4.94 13.55 -4.90
CA LEU A 72 3.87 14.09 -5.74
C LEU A 72 3.68 15.59 -5.48
N VAL A 73 3.27 16.36 -6.50
CA VAL A 73 2.87 17.77 -6.35
C VAL A 73 1.43 17.95 -6.82
N PHE A 74 0.66 18.75 -6.08
CA PHE A 74 -0.70 19.17 -6.43
C PHE A 74 -0.82 20.68 -6.39
N ALA A 75 -1.62 21.25 -7.30
CA ALA A 75 -2.02 22.66 -7.19
C ALA A 75 -3.13 22.79 -6.13
N LYS A 76 -2.96 23.66 -5.15
CA LYS A 76 -3.97 23.95 -4.12
C LYS A 76 -4.99 25.00 -4.54
N ARG A 77 -4.66 25.80 -5.57
CA ARG A 77 -5.50 26.86 -6.10
C ARG A 77 -5.74 26.73 -7.59
N ARG A 78 -6.92 27.17 -8.04
CA ARG A 78 -7.30 27.14 -9.46
C ARG A 78 -6.43 28.08 -10.28
N GLU A 79 -6.05 29.21 -9.70
CA GLU A 79 -5.19 30.24 -10.30
C GLU A 79 -3.77 29.70 -10.54
N ALA A 80 -3.24 28.91 -9.59
CA ALA A 80 -1.92 28.28 -9.70
C ALA A 80 -1.88 27.10 -10.67
N ASN A 81 -3.04 26.47 -10.92
CA ASN A 81 -3.13 25.24 -11.69
C ASN A 81 -2.59 25.39 -13.12
N ALA A 82 -2.88 26.52 -13.78
CA ALA A 82 -2.41 26.78 -15.14
C ALA A 82 -0.88 26.93 -15.21
N GLY A 83 -0.27 27.57 -14.21
CA GLY A 83 1.18 27.70 -14.11
C GLY A 83 1.87 26.36 -13.91
N LEU A 84 1.31 25.51 -13.05
CA LEU A 84 1.81 24.15 -12.82
C LEU A 84 1.65 23.28 -14.08
N ALA A 85 0.47 23.29 -14.70
CA ALA A 85 0.20 22.60 -15.97
C ALA A 85 1.25 22.97 -17.04
N GLN A 86 1.47 24.28 -17.21
CA GLN A 86 2.43 24.79 -18.18
C GLN A 86 3.87 24.31 -17.88
N ALA A 87 4.27 24.21 -16.61
CA ALA A 87 5.58 23.69 -16.25
C ALA A 87 5.75 22.23 -16.71
N PHE A 88 4.72 21.39 -16.52
CA PHE A 88 4.72 20.00 -16.99
C PHE A 88 4.70 19.90 -18.52
N GLU A 89 3.84 20.66 -19.19
CA GLU A 89 3.71 20.67 -20.65
C GLU A 89 5.01 21.13 -21.33
N LYS A 90 5.65 22.17 -20.80
CA LYS A 90 6.93 22.71 -21.31
C LYS A 90 8.16 21.94 -20.83
N ARG A 91 7.98 20.80 -20.13
CA ARG A 91 9.06 19.96 -19.56
C ARG A 91 10.06 20.73 -18.70
N LYS A 92 9.57 21.74 -17.97
CA LYS A 92 10.36 22.48 -16.97
C LYS A 92 10.42 21.77 -15.60
N VAL A 93 9.82 20.58 -15.52
CA VAL A 93 9.79 19.76 -14.32
C VAL A 93 10.85 18.68 -14.45
N GLU A 94 11.85 18.73 -13.59
CA GLU A 94 12.88 17.71 -13.49
C GLU A 94 12.46 16.67 -12.45
N LYS A 95 12.54 15.39 -12.82
CA LYS A 95 12.09 14.27 -11.99
C LYS A 95 13.24 13.32 -11.78
N THR A 96 13.63 13.12 -10.53
CA THR A 96 14.66 12.16 -10.15
C THR A 96 14.01 10.98 -9.44
N TYR A 97 14.33 9.77 -9.89
CA TYR A 97 13.89 8.53 -9.27
C TYR A 97 15.10 7.71 -8.82
N LEU A 98 14.87 6.86 -7.83
CA LEU A 98 15.78 5.81 -7.44
C LEU A 98 15.17 4.47 -7.80
N ALA A 99 15.97 3.58 -8.38
CA ALA A 99 15.57 2.21 -8.69
C ALA A 99 16.63 1.21 -8.22
N LEU A 100 16.21 0.12 -7.57
CA LEU A 100 17.10 -1.01 -7.27
C LEU A 100 16.93 -2.08 -8.35
N VAL A 101 18.03 -2.49 -8.98
CA VAL A 101 18.05 -3.56 -9.99
C VAL A 101 19.07 -4.62 -9.58
N SER A 102 18.90 -5.88 -9.99
CA SER A 102 19.84 -6.95 -9.61
C SER A 102 21.24 -6.72 -10.18
N SER A 103 21.33 -6.14 -11.38
CA SER A 103 22.58 -5.79 -12.05
C SER A 103 22.34 -4.66 -13.04
N PHE A 104 23.38 -3.87 -13.34
CA PHE A 104 23.39 -2.89 -14.42
C PHE A 104 24.81 -2.72 -14.95
N ARG A 105 24.94 -2.45 -16.25
CA ARG A 105 26.24 -2.26 -16.90
C ARG A 105 26.93 -0.97 -16.42
N GLY A 106 28.26 -0.99 -16.37
CA GLY A 106 29.08 0.16 -15.99
C GLY A 106 29.45 0.21 -14.50
N SER A 107 30.35 1.13 -14.17
CA SER A 107 30.87 1.36 -12.82
C SER A 107 30.06 2.44 -12.10
N PRO A 108 30.11 2.51 -10.74
CA PRO A 108 29.54 3.63 -10.01
C PRO A 108 29.98 4.99 -10.58
N GLY A 109 29.05 5.93 -10.71
CA GLY A 109 29.23 7.23 -11.36
C GLY A 109 29.07 7.23 -12.88
N SER A 110 29.05 6.06 -13.54
CA SER A 110 28.84 6.00 -15.00
C SER A 110 27.42 6.44 -15.38
N ARG A 111 27.31 7.12 -16.51
CA ARG A 111 26.04 7.65 -17.05
C ARG A 111 25.66 6.92 -18.32
N HIS A 112 24.37 6.61 -18.46
CA HIS A 112 23.78 5.95 -19.61
C HIS A 112 22.50 6.68 -20.00
N THR A 113 22.06 6.53 -21.25
CA THR A 113 20.75 7.01 -21.71
C THR A 113 19.99 5.85 -22.33
N LEU A 114 18.79 5.59 -21.82
CA LEU A 114 17.84 4.65 -22.39
C LEU A 114 16.86 5.43 -23.26
N ARG A 115 16.83 5.12 -24.55
CA ARG A 115 16.00 5.79 -25.55
C ARG A 115 15.23 4.73 -26.33
N ASP A 116 13.96 4.58 -25.99
CA ASP A 116 13.09 3.53 -26.51
C ASP A 116 11.76 4.13 -26.98
N THR A 117 11.09 3.48 -27.93
CA THR A 117 9.72 3.82 -28.30
C THR A 117 8.78 2.84 -27.60
N LEU A 118 7.84 3.37 -26.81
CA LEU A 118 6.93 2.57 -25.98
C LEU A 118 5.53 2.53 -26.57
N ALA A 119 4.90 1.36 -26.55
CA ALA A 119 3.50 1.16 -26.93
C ALA A 119 2.79 0.27 -25.90
N LYS A 120 1.45 0.26 -25.94
CA LYS A 120 0.67 -0.68 -25.12
C LYS A 120 0.96 -2.12 -25.55
N GLY A 121 1.08 -3.00 -24.56
CA GLY A 121 1.12 -4.45 -24.70
C GLY A 121 -0.07 -5.09 -23.98
N ASP A 122 0.05 -6.38 -23.68
CA ASP A 122 -1.01 -7.17 -23.06
C ASP A 122 -1.11 -6.93 -21.55
N GLY A 123 -2.28 -7.16 -20.95
CA GLY A 123 -2.47 -7.10 -19.50
C GLY A 123 -2.22 -5.73 -18.87
N GLY A 124 -2.28 -4.64 -19.65
CA GLY A 124 -1.99 -3.28 -19.18
C GLY A 124 -0.50 -2.94 -19.09
N ALA A 125 0.39 -3.85 -19.50
CA ALA A 125 1.81 -3.57 -19.60
C ALA A 125 2.14 -2.68 -20.81
N MET A 126 3.23 -1.94 -20.72
CA MET A 126 3.91 -1.29 -21.84
C MET A 126 5.00 -2.20 -22.40
N ARG A 127 5.31 -2.07 -23.70
CA ARG A 127 6.39 -2.79 -24.38
C ARG A 127 7.24 -1.84 -25.22
N VAL A 128 8.51 -2.19 -25.41
CA VAL A 128 9.38 -1.52 -26.38
C VAL A 128 9.03 -2.00 -27.80
N VAL A 129 8.89 -1.08 -28.74
CA VAL A 129 8.56 -1.36 -30.14
C VAL A 129 9.58 -0.72 -31.08
N SER A 130 9.80 -1.35 -32.22
CA SER A 130 10.72 -0.90 -33.27
C SER A 130 10.09 -1.05 -34.67
N GLY A 131 10.76 -0.51 -35.70
CA GLY A 131 10.30 -0.59 -37.09
C GLY A 131 8.92 0.03 -37.31
N ARG A 132 8.07 -0.64 -38.11
CA ARG A 132 6.72 -0.14 -38.45
C ARG A 132 5.82 0.04 -37.22
N ALA A 133 5.98 -0.79 -36.19
CA ALA A 133 5.21 -0.69 -34.96
C ALA A 133 5.55 0.56 -34.13
N ALA A 134 6.74 1.15 -34.31
CA ALA A 134 7.15 2.37 -33.62
C ALA A 134 6.38 3.62 -34.08
N GLN A 135 5.76 3.60 -35.27
CA GLN A 135 4.99 4.75 -35.78
C GLN A 135 3.79 5.11 -34.90
N ALA A 136 3.23 4.13 -34.18
CA ALA A 136 2.12 4.32 -33.24
C ALA A 136 2.59 4.42 -31.77
N GLY A 137 3.90 4.32 -31.52
CA GLY A 137 4.47 4.38 -30.17
C GLY A 137 4.88 5.78 -29.76
N GLN A 138 5.25 5.93 -28.49
CA GLN A 138 5.69 7.20 -27.91
C GLN A 138 7.15 7.11 -27.50
N LEU A 139 7.96 8.09 -27.92
CA LEU A 139 9.35 8.19 -27.50
C LEU A 139 9.45 8.37 -25.98
N ALA A 140 10.32 7.57 -25.37
CA ALA A 140 10.67 7.61 -23.98
C ALA A 140 12.19 7.76 -23.80
N VAL A 141 12.60 8.72 -22.99
CA VAL A 141 14.01 9.00 -22.70
C VAL A 141 14.23 9.04 -21.19
N THR A 142 15.16 8.20 -20.72
CA THR A 142 15.56 8.09 -19.32
C THR A 142 17.07 8.12 -19.23
N HIS A 143 17.62 9.07 -18.47
CA HIS A 143 19.04 9.11 -18.15
C HIS A 143 19.29 8.35 -16.86
N VAL A 144 20.33 7.53 -16.83
CA VAL A 144 20.66 6.63 -15.73
C VAL A 144 22.06 6.96 -15.23
N THR A 145 22.18 7.26 -13.94
CA THR A 145 23.47 7.32 -13.24
C THR A 145 23.59 6.09 -12.35
N VAL A 146 24.66 5.31 -12.55
CA VAL A 146 24.90 4.09 -11.77
C VAL A 146 25.41 4.48 -10.39
N GLY A 147 24.69 4.10 -9.34
CA GLY A 147 25.06 4.33 -7.96
C GLY A 147 25.93 3.21 -7.39
N LYS A 148 25.90 3.08 -6.05
CA LYS A 148 26.65 2.06 -5.33
C LYS A 148 26.12 0.67 -5.66
N LYS A 149 27.04 -0.26 -5.93
CA LYS A 149 26.75 -1.70 -6.02
C LYS A 149 26.83 -2.30 -4.62
N GLY A 150 25.83 -3.07 -4.22
CA GLY A 150 25.78 -3.83 -2.98
C GLY A 150 25.54 -5.31 -3.27
N ALA A 151 25.49 -6.13 -2.21
CA ALA A 151 25.22 -7.56 -2.31
C ALA A 151 23.84 -7.84 -2.96
N ASP A 152 22.85 -6.98 -2.71
CA ASP A 152 21.47 -7.15 -3.18
C ASP A 152 21.16 -6.47 -4.53
N GLY A 153 22.18 -5.89 -5.18
CA GLY A 153 22.04 -5.28 -6.51
C GLY A 153 22.70 -3.92 -6.66
N VAL A 154 22.18 -3.12 -7.58
CA VAL A 154 22.71 -1.82 -7.98
C VAL A 154 21.62 -0.76 -7.82
N LEU A 155 21.91 0.26 -7.01
CA LEU A 155 21.05 1.43 -6.91
C LEU A 155 21.31 2.33 -8.12
N LEU A 156 20.26 2.66 -8.86
CA LEU A 156 20.29 3.56 -10.00
C LEU A 156 19.57 4.85 -9.66
N GLU A 157 20.16 5.97 -10.03
CA GLU A 157 19.46 7.25 -10.11
C GLU A 157 18.97 7.45 -11.55
N LEU A 158 17.70 7.78 -11.71
CA LEU A 158 17.05 7.96 -13.00
C LEU A 158 16.55 9.40 -13.12
N SER A 159 16.88 10.07 -14.22
CA SER A 159 16.28 11.34 -14.61
C SER A 159 15.39 11.11 -15.83
N LEU A 160 14.09 11.39 -15.68
CA LEU A 160 13.09 11.13 -16.72
C LEU A 160 12.84 12.40 -17.51
N GLU A 161 13.31 12.44 -18.77
CA GLU A 161 13.04 13.56 -19.69
C GLU A 161 11.57 13.53 -20.18
N THR A 162 11.01 12.32 -20.30
CA THR A 162 9.62 12.07 -20.66
C THR A 162 8.88 11.34 -19.54
N GLY A 163 7.54 11.44 -19.50
CA GLY A 163 6.71 10.79 -18.47
C GLY A 163 5.71 9.78 -19.05
N ARG A 164 6.19 8.70 -19.66
CA ARG A 164 5.31 7.64 -20.22
C ARG A 164 4.92 6.62 -19.14
N THR A 165 3.76 5.97 -19.32
CA THR A 165 3.31 4.89 -18.44
C THR A 165 4.39 3.82 -18.32
N HIS A 166 4.68 3.37 -17.10
CA HIS A 166 5.69 2.34 -16.81
C HIS A 166 7.10 2.59 -17.40
N GLN A 167 7.43 3.84 -17.80
CA GLN A 167 8.62 4.15 -18.59
C GLN A 167 9.92 3.54 -18.03
N ALA A 168 10.27 3.87 -16.79
CA ALA A 168 11.49 3.36 -16.17
C ALA A 168 11.49 1.83 -16.06
N ARG A 169 10.33 1.25 -15.74
CA ARG A 169 10.15 -0.20 -15.52
C ARG A 169 10.41 -0.99 -16.81
N VAL A 170 9.75 -0.60 -17.90
CA VAL A 170 9.90 -1.28 -19.20
C VAL A 170 11.28 -1.05 -19.83
N GLN A 171 11.84 0.16 -19.73
CA GLN A 171 13.16 0.45 -20.30
C GLN A 171 14.29 -0.27 -19.58
N LEU A 172 14.25 -0.33 -18.25
CA LEU A 172 15.24 -1.08 -17.47
C LEU A 172 15.13 -2.59 -17.71
N ALA A 173 13.92 -3.12 -17.83
CA ALA A 173 13.72 -4.52 -18.20
C ALA A 173 14.22 -4.82 -19.62
N HIS A 174 13.94 -3.96 -20.60
CA HIS A 174 14.45 -4.08 -21.97
C HIS A 174 15.99 -4.02 -22.02
N ALA A 175 16.60 -3.23 -21.14
CA ALA A 175 18.07 -3.17 -20.98
C ALA A 175 18.67 -4.41 -20.27
N GLY A 176 17.87 -5.41 -19.88
CA GLY A 176 18.31 -6.62 -19.18
C GLY A 176 18.46 -6.45 -17.66
N SER A 177 17.93 -5.36 -17.10
CA SER A 177 18.10 -4.97 -15.70
C SER A 177 16.77 -4.61 -15.05
N PRO A 178 15.78 -5.52 -14.98
CA PRO A 178 14.48 -5.22 -14.42
C PRO A 178 14.56 -4.80 -12.95
N ILE A 179 13.64 -3.91 -12.54
CA ILE A 179 13.59 -3.39 -11.18
C ILE A 179 13.22 -4.50 -10.20
N VAL A 180 13.93 -4.59 -9.08
CA VAL A 180 13.63 -5.54 -8.00
C VAL A 180 12.19 -5.32 -7.50
N GLY A 181 11.45 -6.41 -7.36
CA GLY A 181 10.05 -6.43 -6.96
C GLY A 181 9.06 -5.99 -8.03
N ASP A 182 9.47 -6.00 -9.31
CA ASP A 182 8.57 -5.75 -10.44
C ASP A 182 8.04 -7.07 -11.06
N PRO A 183 6.89 -7.59 -10.61
CA PRO A 183 6.35 -8.85 -11.14
C PRO A 183 5.92 -8.74 -12.61
N MET A 184 5.59 -7.53 -13.10
CA MET A 184 5.12 -7.33 -14.47
C MET A 184 6.25 -7.41 -15.49
N TYR A 185 7.46 -6.99 -15.09
CA TYR A 185 8.60 -6.86 -15.98
C TYR A 185 9.76 -7.81 -15.62
N GLY A 186 9.50 -8.87 -14.86
CA GLY A 186 10.48 -9.91 -14.57
C GLY A 186 11.55 -9.53 -13.54
N GLY A 187 11.24 -8.59 -12.66
CA GLY A 187 12.10 -8.22 -11.53
C GLY A 187 12.26 -9.36 -10.52
N ALA A 188 13.42 -9.42 -9.86
CA ALA A 188 13.62 -10.37 -8.76
C ALA A 188 12.55 -10.17 -7.66
N PRO A 189 11.93 -11.24 -7.12
CA PRO A 189 10.88 -11.11 -6.11
C PRO A 189 11.28 -10.28 -4.89
N ALA A 190 10.37 -9.43 -4.40
CA ALA A 190 10.58 -8.61 -3.21
C ALA A 190 9.26 -8.12 -2.59
N SER A 191 9.34 -7.48 -1.43
CA SER A 191 8.18 -6.94 -0.69
C SER A 191 7.38 -5.87 -1.45
N ARG A 192 8.02 -5.18 -2.40
CA ARG A 192 7.40 -4.17 -3.28
C ARG A 192 8.28 -3.87 -4.48
N LEU A 193 7.75 -3.09 -5.43
CA LEU A 193 8.55 -2.45 -6.47
C LEU A 193 9.55 -1.48 -5.83
N PHE A 194 10.85 -1.71 -6.06
CA PHE A 194 11.92 -0.81 -5.62
C PHE A 194 12.14 0.33 -6.62
N LEU A 195 11.08 1.11 -6.84
CA LEU A 195 11.09 2.37 -7.58
C LEU A 195 10.52 3.48 -6.68
N HIS A 196 11.26 4.59 -6.57
CA HIS A 196 10.93 5.71 -5.70
C HIS A 196 11.17 7.04 -6.41
N ALA A 197 10.16 7.91 -6.48
CA ALA A 197 10.29 9.29 -6.96
C ALA A 197 10.99 10.12 -5.87
N ALA A 198 12.31 10.25 -5.98
CA ALA A 198 13.16 10.80 -4.93
C ALA A 198 13.12 12.33 -4.86
N SER A 199 13.04 13.03 -6.00
CA SER A 199 12.90 14.48 -5.99
C SER A 199 12.18 15.04 -7.21
N LEU A 200 11.53 16.18 -7.02
CA LEU A 200 10.89 16.98 -8.05
C LEU A 200 11.47 18.40 -7.99
N SER A 201 11.89 18.93 -9.13
CA SER A 201 12.33 20.32 -9.27
C SER A 201 11.49 21.01 -10.33
N LEU A 202 10.89 22.15 -10.00
CA LEU A 202 10.01 22.87 -10.91
C LEU A 202 9.88 24.35 -10.51
N PRO A 203 9.58 25.25 -11.47
CA PRO A 203 9.30 26.64 -11.16
C PRO A 203 7.97 26.77 -10.40
N HIS A 204 7.95 27.58 -9.34
CA HIS A 204 6.74 27.93 -8.63
C HIS A 204 5.75 28.64 -9.59
N PRO A 205 4.46 28.28 -9.59
CA PRO A 205 3.48 28.73 -10.61
C PRO A 205 3.18 30.25 -10.63
N LYS A 206 3.69 31.00 -9.66
CA LYS A 206 3.41 32.43 -9.43
C LYS A 206 4.69 33.25 -9.48
N THR A 207 5.70 32.86 -8.70
CA THR A 207 6.97 33.59 -8.62
C THR A 207 7.98 33.17 -9.70
N GLY A 208 7.82 32.00 -10.30
CA GLY A 208 8.79 31.41 -11.24
C GLY A 208 10.07 30.90 -10.58
N ALA A 209 10.27 31.11 -9.27
CA ALA A 209 11.43 30.60 -8.54
C ALA A 209 11.45 29.07 -8.55
N VAL A 210 12.61 28.49 -8.88
CA VAL A 210 12.78 27.04 -8.91
C VAL A 210 12.77 26.49 -7.49
N THR A 211 11.86 25.56 -7.22
CA THR A 211 11.80 24.84 -5.95
C THR A 211 12.10 23.38 -6.20
N LYS A 212 13.01 22.83 -5.39
CA LYS A 212 13.33 21.40 -5.39
C LYS A 212 12.85 20.79 -4.07
N VAL A 213 12.02 19.76 -4.18
CA VAL A 213 11.49 19.00 -3.04
C VAL A 213 11.94 17.55 -3.17
N SER A 214 12.43 16.98 -2.07
CA SER A 214 12.92 15.61 -2.01
C SER A 214 12.10 14.78 -1.03
N ALA A 215 11.71 13.57 -1.43
CA ALA A 215 11.16 12.57 -0.54
C ALA A 215 12.31 11.79 0.15
N PRO A 216 12.18 11.42 1.43
CA PRO A 216 13.19 10.61 2.10
C PRO A 216 13.35 9.26 1.41
N VAL A 217 14.60 8.86 1.13
CA VAL A 217 14.89 7.55 0.56
C VAL A 217 14.31 6.47 1.49
N PRO A 218 13.42 5.60 0.99
CA PRO A 218 12.84 4.54 1.80
C PRO A 218 13.94 3.69 2.45
N LYS A 219 13.83 3.44 3.76
CA LYS A 219 14.87 2.69 4.50
C LYS A 219 15.10 1.27 3.96
N ASP A 220 14.12 0.72 3.26
CA ASP A 220 14.21 -0.59 2.60
C ASP A 220 15.10 -0.58 1.35
N PHE A 221 15.39 0.58 0.74
CA PHE A 221 16.35 0.71 -0.38
C PHE A 221 17.79 0.43 0.07
N ASN A 222 18.11 0.70 1.34
CA ASN A 222 19.33 0.25 1.98
C ASN A 222 19.04 -1.10 2.65
N ARG A 223 19.09 -2.19 1.88
CA ARG A 223 18.86 -3.52 2.44
C ARG A 223 20.01 -3.92 3.36
N GLU A 224 19.62 -4.34 4.56
CA GLU A 224 20.22 -5.50 5.19
C GLU A 224 19.09 -6.52 5.47
N ALA A 225 19.26 -7.69 4.84
CA ALA A 225 19.14 -9.07 5.31
C ALA A 225 17.99 -9.55 6.23
N GLU A 226 17.33 -10.61 5.75
CA GLU A 226 17.12 -11.86 6.52
C GLU A 226 16.36 -11.75 7.85
N GLY A 227 15.16 -11.18 7.84
CA GLY A 227 14.25 -11.24 9.01
C GLY A 227 14.60 -10.29 10.16
N ARG A 228 15.72 -9.55 10.09
CA ARG A 228 16.05 -8.46 11.04
C ARG A 228 15.00 -7.36 11.07
N VAL A 229 14.22 -7.22 10.00
CA VAL A 229 13.09 -6.27 9.92
C VAL A 229 12.09 -6.47 11.06
N TYR A 230 11.89 -7.72 11.50
CA TYR A 230 10.95 -8.04 12.59
C TYR A 230 11.58 -7.86 13.99
N ASP A 231 12.91 -7.79 14.07
CA ASP A 231 13.65 -7.50 15.30
C ASP A 231 13.83 -5.99 15.52
N ASP A 232 13.75 -5.18 14.45
CA ASP A 232 13.77 -3.72 14.47
C ASP A 232 12.35 -3.18 14.67
N GLY A 233 12.03 -2.76 15.90
CA GLY A 233 10.71 -2.24 16.27
C GLY A 233 10.21 -1.09 15.37
N PRO A 234 11.03 -0.04 15.13
CA PRO A 234 10.69 1.00 14.17
C PRO A 234 10.38 0.50 12.75
N ARG A 235 11.14 -0.47 12.22
CA ARG A 235 10.86 -1.04 10.89
C ARG A 235 9.58 -1.85 10.88
N LEU A 236 9.37 -2.71 11.87
CA LEU A 236 8.15 -3.51 12.01
C LEU A 236 6.90 -2.61 12.08
N ARG A 237 6.96 -1.54 12.89
CA ARG A 237 5.89 -0.55 12.97
C ARG A 237 5.59 0.06 11.60
N ARG A 238 6.62 0.45 10.84
CA ARG A 238 6.45 1.00 9.49
C ARG A 238 5.81 -0.01 8.53
N THR A 239 6.16 -1.29 8.62
CA THR A 239 5.54 -2.35 7.81
C THR A 239 4.05 -2.50 8.13
N LEU A 240 3.69 -2.50 9.42
CA LEU A 240 2.29 -2.54 9.87
C LEU A 240 1.51 -1.30 9.39
N GLU A 241 2.10 -0.12 9.52
CA GLU A 241 1.52 1.14 9.02
C GLU A 241 1.21 1.09 7.52
N VAL A 242 2.14 0.57 6.70
CA VAL A 242 1.91 0.39 5.26
C VAL A 242 0.79 -0.61 4.99
N ALA A 243 0.71 -1.70 5.76
CA ALA A 243 -0.38 -2.68 5.63
C ALA A 243 -1.75 -2.04 5.93
N ILE A 244 -1.82 -1.23 7.00
CA ILE A 244 -3.01 -0.48 7.42
C ILE A 244 -3.41 0.58 6.41
N ASP A 245 -2.43 1.33 5.88
CA ASP A 245 -2.70 2.40 4.91
C ASP A 245 -3.37 1.85 3.64
N ARG A 246 -3.08 0.60 3.24
CA ARG A 246 -3.77 -0.09 2.13
C ARG A 246 -5.25 -0.39 2.40
N ARG A 247 -5.71 -0.29 3.65
CA ARG A 247 -7.08 -0.62 4.10
C ARG A 247 -7.90 0.63 4.42
N TYR A 248 -7.38 1.82 4.12
CA TYR A 248 -8.08 3.09 4.32
C TYR A 248 -9.51 3.07 3.74
N ALA A 249 -9.72 2.57 2.52
CA ALA A 249 -11.08 2.50 1.94
C ALA A 249 -12.06 1.72 2.82
N LEU A 250 -11.60 0.61 3.40
CA LEU A 250 -12.43 -0.26 4.25
C LEU A 250 -12.67 0.37 5.62
N GLY A 251 -11.65 0.97 6.21
CA GLY A 251 -11.71 1.50 7.57
C GLY A 251 -12.31 2.90 7.71
N ARG A 252 -12.22 3.75 6.68
CA ARG A 252 -12.65 5.17 6.74
C ARG A 252 -13.78 5.48 5.76
N LEU A 253 -13.67 5.07 4.49
CA LEU A 253 -14.69 5.40 3.49
C LEU A 253 -15.93 4.51 3.60
N ARG A 254 -15.77 3.29 4.11
CA ARG A 254 -16.83 2.29 4.23
C ARG A 254 -17.17 1.95 5.69
N GLU A 255 -16.88 2.86 6.63
CA GLU A 255 -17.12 2.65 8.07
C GLU A 255 -18.60 2.35 8.40
N ASN A 256 -19.52 2.90 7.60
CA ASN A 256 -20.96 2.65 7.73
C ASN A 256 -21.42 1.35 7.04
N GLU A 257 -20.60 0.81 6.14
CA GLU A 257 -20.90 -0.44 5.42
C GLU A 257 -20.33 -1.64 6.14
N THR A 258 -19.16 -1.53 6.77
CA THR A 258 -18.65 -2.57 7.65
C THR A 258 -17.69 -2.04 8.71
N ASN A 259 -17.70 -2.68 9.86
CA ASN A 259 -16.76 -2.40 10.95
C ASN A 259 -15.76 -3.54 11.19
N ALA A 260 -15.69 -4.55 10.31
CA ALA A 260 -14.73 -5.64 10.41
C ALA A 260 -14.05 -5.93 9.07
N PHE A 261 -12.73 -6.13 9.05
CA PHE A 261 -11.97 -6.44 7.82
C PHE A 261 -10.54 -6.86 8.17
N ARG A 262 -9.86 -7.49 7.21
CA ARG A 262 -8.44 -7.85 7.35
C ARG A 262 -7.54 -6.62 7.25
N LEU A 263 -6.80 -6.36 8.32
CA LEU A 263 -5.82 -5.28 8.44
C LEU A 263 -4.46 -5.66 7.86
N VAL A 264 -4.01 -6.89 8.09
CA VAL A 264 -2.74 -7.45 7.60
C VAL A 264 -3.01 -8.79 6.94
N ASN A 265 -2.53 -8.96 5.71
CA ASN A 265 -2.69 -10.13 4.85
C ASN A 265 -1.35 -10.82 4.54
N GLU A 266 -0.71 -11.28 5.61
CA GLU A 266 0.46 -12.16 5.56
C GLU A 266 1.57 -11.67 4.60
N GLY A 267 2.08 -12.56 3.75
CA GLY A 267 3.16 -12.27 2.81
C GLY A 267 2.79 -11.19 1.80
N GLY A 268 1.49 -11.00 1.53
CA GLY A 268 1.00 -9.90 0.69
C GLY A 268 1.28 -8.52 1.27
N ASP A 269 1.40 -8.41 2.59
CA ASP A 269 1.73 -7.18 3.32
C ASP A 269 3.14 -7.22 3.93
N ALA A 270 4.03 -8.06 3.39
CA ALA A 270 5.42 -8.24 3.87
C ALA A 270 5.53 -8.66 5.35
N LEU A 271 4.49 -9.33 5.86
CA LEU A 271 4.41 -9.89 7.20
C LEU A 271 4.00 -11.38 7.06
N PRO A 272 4.82 -12.22 6.42
CA PRO A 272 4.43 -13.59 6.07
C PRO A 272 3.95 -14.33 7.31
N ARG A 273 2.85 -15.08 7.17
CA ARG A 273 2.31 -15.93 8.24
C ARG A 273 1.82 -15.16 9.47
N LEU A 274 1.56 -13.86 9.30
CA LEU A 274 0.82 -13.02 10.24
C LEU A 274 -0.42 -12.45 9.53
N ALA A 275 -1.60 -12.83 9.98
CA ALA A 275 -2.84 -12.17 9.62
C ALA A 275 -3.34 -11.35 10.81
N VAL A 276 -3.83 -10.13 10.58
CA VAL A 276 -4.47 -9.33 11.61
C VAL A 276 -5.83 -8.93 11.09
N ASP A 277 -6.88 -9.36 11.77
CA ASP A 277 -8.26 -9.03 11.43
C ASP A 277 -8.80 -8.02 12.45
N LEU A 278 -9.39 -6.93 11.97
CA LEU A 278 -10.03 -5.90 12.79
C LEU A 278 -11.53 -6.21 12.91
N TYR A 279 -12.08 -6.05 14.10
CA TYR A 279 -13.47 -6.28 14.48
C TYR A 279 -13.95 -5.14 15.39
N ALA A 280 -14.70 -4.19 14.86
CA ALA A 280 -15.29 -3.08 15.61
C ALA A 280 -14.31 -2.38 16.59
N GLY A 281 -13.08 -2.11 16.11
CA GLY A 281 -12.01 -1.47 16.90
C GLY A 281 -11.15 -2.40 17.76
N PHE A 282 -11.45 -3.70 17.80
CA PHE A 282 -10.61 -4.75 18.38
C PHE A 282 -9.85 -5.50 17.29
N ALA A 283 -8.72 -6.11 17.60
CA ALA A 283 -7.96 -6.91 16.65
C ALA A 283 -7.81 -8.36 17.09
N VAL A 284 -7.76 -9.26 16.11
CA VAL A 284 -7.32 -10.64 16.29
C VAL A 284 -6.05 -10.82 15.49
N ALA A 285 -4.91 -10.93 16.20
CA ALA A 285 -3.61 -11.21 15.61
C ALA A 285 -3.40 -12.72 15.52
N GLN A 286 -3.37 -13.23 14.30
CA GLN A 286 -3.22 -14.64 13.96
C GLN A 286 -1.80 -14.91 13.48
N PHE A 287 -1.02 -15.59 14.33
CA PHE A 287 0.32 -16.06 14.01
C PHE A 287 0.22 -17.51 13.56
N TYR A 288 0.61 -17.79 12.33
CA TYR A 288 0.70 -19.17 11.87
C TYR A 288 2.07 -19.72 12.23
N GLU A 289 2.11 -20.92 12.81
CA GLU A 289 3.37 -21.55 13.24
C GLU A 289 4.40 -21.51 12.10
N ASP A 290 5.44 -20.74 12.37
CA ASP A 290 6.55 -20.42 11.49
C ASP A 290 7.74 -20.07 12.37
N ALA A 291 8.96 -20.43 11.94
CA ALA A 291 10.19 -20.09 12.64
C ALA A 291 10.42 -18.56 12.73
N LEU A 292 9.69 -17.79 11.92
CA LEU A 292 9.82 -16.34 11.87
C LEU A 292 9.22 -15.60 13.08
N TRP A 293 8.10 -16.06 13.64
CA TRP A 293 7.39 -15.36 14.72
C TRP A 293 7.78 -15.92 16.09
N THR A 294 8.98 -15.56 16.55
CA THR A 294 9.40 -15.86 17.93
C THR A 294 8.53 -15.10 18.92
N PRO A 295 8.39 -15.57 20.18
CA PRO A 295 7.60 -14.85 21.19
C PRO A 295 7.98 -13.37 21.31
N ALA A 296 9.27 -13.04 21.27
CA ALA A 296 9.74 -11.66 21.31
C ALA A 296 9.29 -10.80 20.11
N ARG A 297 9.14 -11.38 18.92
CA ARG A 297 8.62 -10.69 17.73
C ARG A 297 7.11 -10.54 17.80
N GLU A 298 6.40 -11.56 18.29
CA GLU A 298 4.96 -11.50 18.53
C GLU A 298 4.61 -10.35 19.49
N GLU A 299 5.30 -10.25 20.63
CA GLU A 299 5.07 -9.14 21.58
C GLU A 299 5.29 -7.77 20.94
N ARG A 300 6.31 -7.60 20.08
CA ARG A 300 6.52 -6.34 19.34
C ARG A 300 5.39 -6.03 18.38
N VAL A 301 4.84 -7.03 17.69
CA VAL A 301 3.67 -6.85 16.83
C VAL A 301 2.49 -6.39 17.66
N LEU A 302 2.22 -7.05 18.79
CA LEU A 302 1.11 -6.71 19.68
C LEU A 302 1.24 -5.30 20.25
N ASP A 303 2.43 -4.91 20.69
CA ASP A 303 2.70 -3.54 21.19
C ASP A 303 2.57 -2.50 20.08
N ALA A 304 3.04 -2.81 18.86
CA ALA A 304 2.88 -1.93 17.72
C ALA A 304 1.42 -1.75 17.32
N LEU A 305 0.62 -2.83 17.32
CA LEU A 305 -0.82 -2.78 17.08
C LEU A 305 -1.55 -1.96 18.15
N LEU A 306 -1.18 -2.11 19.43
CA LEU A 306 -1.79 -1.34 20.52
C LEU A 306 -1.49 0.16 20.35
N ALA A 307 -0.26 0.51 19.99
CA ALA A 307 0.17 1.88 19.73
C ALA A 307 -0.57 2.54 18.55
N LEU A 308 -1.23 1.77 17.69
CA LEU A 308 -2.05 2.28 16.58
C LEU A 308 -3.48 2.67 17.01
N GLY A 309 -3.80 2.50 18.30
CA GLY A 309 -5.11 2.84 18.86
C GLY A 309 -6.16 1.75 18.72
N ILE A 310 -5.74 0.50 18.51
CA ILE A 310 -6.61 -0.67 18.64
C ILE A 310 -6.99 -0.82 20.12
N ARG A 311 -8.28 -0.99 20.42
CA ARG A 311 -8.78 -0.98 21.80
C ARG A 311 -8.34 -2.19 22.61
N GLY A 312 -8.34 -3.35 21.98
CA GLY A 312 -7.91 -4.61 22.57
C GLY A 312 -7.49 -5.60 21.49
N ILE A 313 -6.52 -6.46 21.83
CA ILE A 313 -5.92 -7.41 20.90
C ILE A 313 -6.02 -8.81 21.46
N TYR A 314 -6.65 -9.69 20.68
CA TYR A 314 -6.69 -11.12 20.93
C TYR A 314 -5.61 -11.80 20.10
N LYS A 315 -4.87 -12.73 20.70
CA LYS A 315 -3.82 -13.51 20.03
C LYS A 315 -4.39 -14.87 19.65
N LYS A 316 -4.12 -15.32 18.43
CA LYS A 316 -4.38 -16.71 18.02
C LYS A 316 -3.13 -17.27 17.36
N VAL A 317 -2.66 -18.41 17.83
CA VAL A 317 -1.54 -19.14 17.25
C VAL A 317 -2.11 -20.37 16.53
N ARG A 318 -1.89 -20.43 15.21
CA ARG A 318 -2.44 -21.47 14.32
C ARG A 318 -1.36 -22.54 14.09
N PRO A 319 -1.54 -23.77 14.59
CA PRO A 319 -0.57 -24.84 14.36
C PRO A 319 -0.60 -25.34 12.91
N ARG A 320 0.49 -25.96 12.45
CA ARG A 320 0.59 -26.50 11.08
C ARG A 320 -0.44 -27.61 10.77
N GLN A 321 -0.87 -28.37 11.79
CA GLN A 321 -1.93 -29.38 11.69
C GLN A 321 -3.10 -29.01 12.61
N ALA A 322 -3.98 -28.13 12.13
CA ALA A 322 -5.15 -27.69 12.90
C ALA A 322 -6.19 -28.80 13.14
N ASN A 323 -6.16 -29.88 12.35
CA ASN A 323 -7.16 -30.96 12.35
C ASN A 323 -6.88 -32.08 13.37
N GLU A 324 -5.73 -32.07 14.07
CA GLU A 324 -5.31 -33.12 15.02
C GLU A 324 -5.43 -32.70 16.49
N LEU A 325 -5.93 -31.49 16.77
CA LEU A 325 -6.14 -30.99 18.13
C LEU A 325 -7.41 -31.62 18.76
N VAL A 326 -7.22 -32.71 19.49
CA VAL A 326 -8.28 -33.45 20.21
C VAL A 326 -8.76 -32.72 21.48
N ASP A 327 -8.13 -31.63 21.88
CA ASP A 327 -8.57 -30.80 23.00
C ASP A 327 -8.04 -29.37 22.84
N PRO A 328 -8.88 -28.40 22.41
CA PRO A 328 -8.50 -27.00 22.45
C PRO A 328 -8.59 -26.58 23.92
N ARG A 329 -7.60 -26.93 24.75
CA ARG A 329 -7.30 -26.21 25.99
C ARG A 329 -6.71 -24.84 25.64
N THR A 330 -7.68 -24.09 25.11
CA THR A 330 -7.94 -22.69 24.85
C THR A 330 -6.79 -21.72 25.03
N ASP A 331 -6.22 -21.54 26.21
CA ASP A 331 -5.44 -20.32 26.47
C ASP A 331 -4.07 -20.26 25.81
N ARG A 332 -3.39 -21.41 25.59
CA ARG A 332 -2.07 -21.38 24.94
C ARG A 332 -2.15 -20.90 23.48
N TRP A 333 -3.20 -21.33 22.77
CA TRP A 333 -3.34 -21.10 21.33
C TRP A 333 -4.28 -19.93 21.03
N ALA A 334 -5.27 -19.70 21.88
CA ALA A 334 -6.23 -18.62 21.74
C ALA A 334 -6.73 -18.22 23.14
N PRO A 335 -5.97 -17.38 23.87
CA PRO A 335 -6.39 -16.79 25.13
C PRO A 335 -7.83 -16.27 25.04
N LYS A 336 -8.64 -16.62 26.04
CA LYS A 336 -10.02 -16.12 26.14
C LYS A 336 -10.06 -14.60 26.29
N ASP A 337 -9.11 -14.04 27.03
CA ASP A 337 -8.98 -12.61 27.28
C ASP A 337 -8.00 -11.96 26.30
N PRO A 338 -8.13 -10.64 26.01
CA PRO A 338 -7.18 -9.96 25.17
C PRO A 338 -5.77 -9.97 25.81
N VAL A 339 -4.74 -10.14 24.98
CA VAL A 339 -3.34 -10.10 25.43
C VAL A 339 -2.81 -8.66 25.57
N ARG A 340 -3.57 -7.67 25.09
CA ARG A 340 -3.32 -6.22 25.21
C ARG A 340 -4.64 -5.45 25.20
N GLY A 341 -4.69 -4.33 25.91
CA GLY A 341 -5.83 -3.41 25.89
C GLY A 341 -7.05 -3.94 26.65
N GLU A 342 -8.23 -3.44 26.31
CA GLU A 342 -9.50 -3.78 26.98
C GLU A 342 -10.20 -4.99 26.35
N ALA A 343 -11.06 -5.67 27.13
CA ALA A 343 -11.86 -6.79 26.64
C ALA A 343 -13.00 -6.31 25.74
N ALA A 344 -13.25 -7.04 24.66
CA ALA A 344 -14.39 -6.79 23.79
C ALA A 344 -15.71 -7.23 24.44
N PRO A 345 -16.83 -6.55 24.15
CA PRO A 345 -18.15 -7.13 24.37
C PRO A 345 -18.26 -8.53 23.77
N ASP A 346 -18.87 -9.47 24.47
CA ASP A 346 -19.07 -10.85 23.99
C ASP A 346 -20.56 -11.24 24.12
N PRO A 347 -21.27 -11.45 22.98
CA PRO A 347 -20.79 -11.33 21.61
C PRO A 347 -20.56 -9.88 21.14
N LEU A 348 -19.57 -9.69 20.27
CA LEU A 348 -19.25 -8.41 19.64
C LEU A 348 -20.09 -8.22 18.36
N PRO A 349 -20.90 -7.16 18.24
CA PRO A 349 -21.66 -6.89 17.02
C PRO A 349 -20.77 -6.40 15.88
N ILE A 350 -20.82 -7.11 14.76
CA ILE A 350 -20.16 -6.78 13.50
C ILE A 350 -21.21 -6.30 12.51
N LEU A 351 -21.10 -5.04 12.10
CA LEU A 351 -21.95 -4.48 11.06
C LEU A 351 -21.35 -4.84 9.70
N GLU A 352 -22.18 -5.35 8.80
CA GLU A 352 -21.83 -5.54 7.39
C GLU A 352 -23.08 -5.38 6.52
N ASN A 353 -23.06 -4.44 5.57
CA ASN A 353 -24.14 -4.13 4.63
C ASN A 353 -25.50 -3.88 5.30
N GLY A 354 -25.51 -3.26 6.50
CA GLY A 354 -26.74 -3.01 7.26
C GLY A 354 -27.26 -4.21 8.08
N ILE A 355 -26.53 -5.33 8.11
CA ILE A 355 -26.83 -6.49 8.96
C ILE A 355 -25.82 -6.56 10.11
N ALA A 356 -26.28 -6.91 11.31
CA ALA A 356 -25.44 -7.20 12.46
C ALA A 356 -25.18 -8.71 12.59
N PHE A 357 -23.91 -9.09 12.64
CA PHE A 357 -23.42 -10.43 12.94
C PHE A 357 -22.80 -10.46 14.34
N SER A 358 -22.79 -11.62 14.99
CA SER A 358 -22.12 -11.80 16.28
C SER A 358 -20.75 -12.43 16.09
N ALA A 359 -19.70 -11.79 16.60
CA ALA A 359 -18.35 -12.33 16.67
C ALA A 359 -17.95 -12.59 18.12
N ARG A 360 -17.19 -13.66 18.35
CA ARG A 360 -16.65 -14.05 19.66
C ARG A 360 -15.14 -14.15 19.55
N LEU A 361 -14.44 -13.10 19.97
CA LEU A 361 -13.00 -12.98 19.69
C LEU A 361 -12.16 -13.95 20.52
N GLY A 362 -12.58 -14.23 21.77
CA GLY A 362 -11.93 -15.15 22.71
C GLY A 362 -12.30 -16.63 22.53
N ASP A 363 -13.20 -16.98 21.62
CA ASP A 363 -13.70 -18.35 21.47
C ASP A 363 -12.78 -19.20 20.58
N GLY A 364 -11.75 -19.78 21.17
CA GLY A 364 -10.84 -20.69 20.49
C GLY A 364 -10.24 -20.08 19.22
N LEU A 365 -10.02 -20.89 18.18
CA LEU A 365 -9.36 -20.41 16.97
C LEU A 365 -10.29 -19.67 15.98
N SER A 366 -11.60 -19.87 16.05
CA SER A 366 -12.56 -19.19 15.16
C SER A 366 -13.09 -17.91 15.82
N THR A 367 -13.60 -16.94 15.06
CA THR A 367 -14.15 -15.69 15.61
C THR A 367 -15.65 -15.55 15.43
N GLY A 368 -16.31 -16.49 14.76
CA GLY A 368 -17.76 -16.39 14.45
C GLY A 368 -18.05 -15.99 13.01
N ILE A 369 -17.15 -15.22 12.39
CA ILE A 369 -17.37 -14.62 11.06
C ILE A 369 -16.10 -14.64 10.20
N PHE A 370 -16.25 -15.17 8.98
CA PHE A 370 -15.21 -15.21 7.96
C PHE A 370 -15.31 -13.94 7.10
N LEU A 371 -14.30 -13.07 7.20
CA LEU A 371 -14.34 -11.73 6.57
C LEU A 371 -14.22 -11.78 5.04
N ASP A 372 -13.58 -12.82 4.52
CA ASP A 372 -13.48 -13.14 3.09
C ASP A 372 -14.82 -13.56 2.47
N GLN A 373 -15.80 -14.00 3.28
CA GLN A 373 -17.12 -14.41 2.82
C GLN A 373 -18.11 -13.24 2.65
N ARG A 374 -17.65 -11.99 2.77
CA ARG A 374 -18.47 -10.78 2.64
C ARG A 374 -19.25 -10.72 1.33
N GLU A 375 -18.59 -11.00 0.20
CA GLU A 375 -19.25 -10.93 -1.11
C GLU A 375 -20.33 -12.00 -1.24
N ASN A 376 -20.09 -13.20 -0.70
CA ASN A 376 -21.08 -14.27 -0.70
C ASN A 376 -22.30 -13.88 0.15
N ARG A 377 -22.08 -13.29 1.34
CA ARG A 377 -23.16 -12.74 2.17
C ARG A 377 -23.93 -11.65 1.42
N ALA A 378 -23.25 -10.71 0.75
CA ALA A 378 -23.91 -9.66 -0.04
C ALA A 378 -24.78 -10.22 -1.17
N ARG A 379 -24.33 -11.27 -1.88
CA ARG A 379 -25.11 -11.95 -2.93
C ARG A 379 -26.37 -12.63 -2.37
N VAL A 380 -26.24 -13.32 -1.23
CA VAL A 380 -27.38 -13.93 -0.53
C VAL A 380 -28.39 -12.87 -0.11
N MET A 381 -27.92 -11.74 0.43
CA MET A 381 -28.79 -10.61 0.83
C MET A 381 -29.57 -10.06 -0.36
N ALA A 382 -28.91 -9.81 -1.49
CA ALA A 382 -29.55 -9.33 -2.71
C ALA A 382 -30.64 -10.28 -3.23
N SER A 383 -30.49 -11.59 -2.97
CA SER A 383 -31.41 -12.62 -3.44
C SER A 383 -32.51 -12.98 -2.42
N SER A 384 -32.44 -12.46 -1.19
CA SER A 384 -33.27 -12.90 -0.06
C SER A 384 -34.07 -11.77 0.60
N GLY A 385 -34.28 -10.65 -0.10
CA GLY A 385 -35.02 -9.49 0.42
C GLY A 385 -36.34 -9.86 1.10
N GLY A 386 -36.50 -9.47 2.38
CA GLY A 386 -37.69 -9.72 3.19
C GLY A 386 -37.88 -11.16 3.71
N LYS A 387 -36.96 -12.08 3.41
CA LYS A 387 -37.05 -13.49 3.82
C LYS A 387 -36.13 -13.78 5.00
N SER A 388 -36.46 -14.82 5.76
CA SER A 388 -35.54 -15.43 6.72
C SER A 388 -34.66 -16.45 6.00
N VAL A 389 -33.34 -16.37 6.21
CA VAL A 389 -32.38 -17.30 5.61
C VAL A 389 -31.83 -18.22 6.71
N LEU A 390 -32.01 -19.53 6.55
CA LEU A 390 -31.42 -20.50 7.45
C LEU A 390 -29.94 -20.68 7.10
N ASN A 391 -29.05 -20.29 8.01
CA ASN A 391 -27.63 -20.57 7.87
C ASN A 391 -27.33 -22.00 8.32
N LEU A 392 -27.06 -22.89 7.38
CA LEU A 392 -26.80 -24.30 7.62
C LEU A 392 -25.34 -24.61 8.00
N PHE A 393 -24.44 -23.62 8.00
CA PHE A 393 -23.04 -23.81 8.35
C PHE A 393 -22.67 -22.96 9.57
N ALA A 394 -22.25 -23.61 10.64
CA ALA A 394 -21.82 -22.94 11.86
C ALA A 394 -20.64 -21.99 11.54
N TYR A 395 -20.67 -20.78 12.12
CA TYR A 395 -19.71 -19.67 11.95
C TYR A 395 -19.81 -18.89 10.60
N ALA A 396 -20.95 -18.25 10.33
CA ALA A 396 -21.27 -17.26 9.28
C ALA A 396 -20.67 -17.41 7.85
N CYS A 397 -20.36 -18.65 7.43
CA CYS A 397 -20.11 -19.06 6.04
C CYS A 397 -21.40 -18.92 5.20
N ALA A 398 -21.34 -18.24 4.04
CA ALA A 398 -22.48 -18.08 3.15
C ALA A 398 -22.66 -19.25 2.14
N PHE A 399 -22.54 -20.49 2.63
CA PHE A 399 -22.67 -21.79 1.94
C PHE A 399 -21.47 -22.28 1.08
N THR A 400 -21.29 -23.61 1.10
CA THR A 400 -20.61 -24.43 0.08
C THR A 400 -21.70 -25.26 -0.60
N VAL A 401 -21.78 -25.28 -1.93
CA VAL A 401 -22.57 -26.28 -2.66
C VAL A 401 -21.59 -27.34 -3.16
N ALA A 402 -21.86 -28.60 -2.83
CA ALA A 402 -21.15 -29.77 -3.34
C ALA A 402 -21.41 -29.97 -4.85
#